data_AF-A0A351PVP3-F1
#
_entry.id   AF-A0A351PVP3-F1
#
_cell.length_a   1.000
_cell.length_b   1.000
_cell.length_c   1.000
_cell.angle_alpha   90.00
_cell.angle_beta   90.00
_cell.angle_gamma   90.00
#
_symmetry.space_group_name_H-M   'P 1'
#
loop_
_entity.id
_entity.type
_entity.pdbx_description
1 polymer ?
#
loop_
_entity_poly.entity_id
_entity_poly.type
_entity_poly.pdbx_seq_one_letter_code
_entity_poly.pdbx_strand_id
1 'polypeptide(L)'
;RTVNEKATYAHFVGIRVDGAAVEAKSYEAKIGSVIITLKPEYLETLAAGEHTLTVMFDDGDDVTVKFTIEEPLTPATGDENDMELWFILMAAAFVTAAMTKKKRRA
;
A
#
# COMPACT_ATOMS: atom_id res chain seq x y z
N ARG A 1 -17.86 1.23 -34.14
CA ARG A 1 -16.59 0.87 -33.48
C ARG A 1 -16.09 -0.41 -34.12
N THR A 2 -15.07 -0.34 -34.96
CA THR A 2 -14.34 -1.52 -35.44
C THR A 2 -13.56 -2.10 -34.26
N VAL A 3 -13.84 -3.34 -33.87
CA VAL A 3 -13.07 -4.10 -32.87
C VAL A 3 -11.75 -4.59 -33.50
N ASN A 4 -10.93 -3.65 -33.97
CA ASN A 4 -9.60 -3.95 -34.49
C ASN A 4 -8.58 -3.64 -33.39
N GLU A 5 -8.25 -4.66 -32.60
CA GLU A 5 -7.36 -4.59 -31.45
C GLU A 5 -6.01 -3.94 -31.75
N LYS A 6 -5.47 -4.16 -32.94
CA LYS A 6 -4.20 -3.58 -33.39
C LYS A 6 -4.30 -2.08 -33.66
N ALA A 7 -5.46 -1.61 -34.12
CA ALA A 7 -5.70 -0.19 -34.34
C ALA A 7 -5.84 0.53 -32.99
N THR A 8 -6.62 -0.03 -32.05
CA THR A 8 -6.75 0.53 -30.70
C THR A 8 -5.40 0.66 -29.98
N TYR A 9 -4.57 -0.37 -30.07
CA TYR A 9 -3.23 -0.34 -29.46
C TYR A 9 -2.29 0.68 -30.11
N ALA A 10 -2.43 0.97 -31.40
CA ALA A 10 -1.59 1.96 -32.09
C ALA A 10 -1.84 3.39 -31.58
N HIS A 11 -3.03 3.65 -31.05
CA HIS A 11 -3.45 4.93 -30.50
C HIS A 11 -3.17 5.07 -29.00
N PHE A 12 -2.66 4.03 -28.34
CA PHE A 12 -2.30 4.07 -26.93
C PHE A 12 -1.05 4.93 -26.72
N VAL A 13 -1.19 5.98 -25.92
CA VAL A 13 -0.11 6.96 -25.65
C VAL A 13 0.59 6.64 -24.32
N GLY A 14 -0.16 6.17 -23.32
CA GLY A 14 0.37 5.90 -21.99
C GLY A 14 -0.70 5.90 -20.92
N ILE A 15 -0.25 5.92 -19.66
CA ILE A 15 -1.14 5.93 -18.50
C ILE A 15 -0.74 7.00 -17.47
N ARG A 16 -1.72 7.41 -16.66
CA ARG A 16 -1.53 8.22 -15.46
C ARG A 16 -2.17 7.54 -14.26
N VAL A 17 -1.61 7.72 -13.08
CA VAL A 17 -2.25 7.34 -11.80
C VAL A 17 -2.39 8.60 -10.97
N ASP A 18 -3.61 8.89 -10.53
CA ASP A 18 -3.97 10.10 -9.76
C ASP A 18 -3.54 11.41 -10.46
N GLY A 19 -3.57 11.40 -11.78
CA GLY A 19 -3.15 12.53 -12.62
C GLY A 19 -1.63 12.61 -12.88
N ALA A 20 -0.81 11.78 -12.22
CA ALA A 20 0.63 11.71 -12.47
C ALA A 20 0.97 10.72 -13.59
N ALA A 21 1.84 11.12 -14.52
CA ALA A 21 2.30 10.23 -15.61
C ALA A 21 3.14 9.08 -15.06
N VAL A 22 2.84 7.86 -15.51
CA VAL A 22 3.59 6.67 -15.14
C VAL A 22 4.66 6.40 -16.17
N GLU A 23 5.89 6.14 -15.72
CA GLU A 23 6.98 5.79 -16.62
C GLU A 23 6.74 4.43 -17.29
N ALA A 24 7.14 4.29 -18.56
CA ALA A 24 7.00 3.06 -19.33
C ALA A 24 7.70 1.83 -18.71
N LYS A 25 8.64 2.04 -17.79
CA LYS A 25 9.31 0.94 -17.05
C LYS A 25 8.43 0.34 -15.96
N SER A 26 7.41 1.06 -15.50
CA SER A 26 6.56 0.71 -14.36
C SER A 26 5.30 -0.06 -14.77
N TYR A 27 5.08 -0.27 -16.07
CA TYR A 27 3.99 -1.06 -16.59
C TYR A 27 4.37 -1.78 -17.89
N GLU A 28 3.60 -2.80 -18.26
CA GLU A 28 3.63 -3.41 -19.59
C GLU A 28 2.31 -3.12 -20.30
N ALA A 29 2.36 -2.87 -21.60
CA ALA A 29 1.18 -2.77 -22.46
C ALA A 29 1.26 -3.80 -23.58
N LYS A 30 0.17 -4.52 -23.85
CA LYS A 30 0.10 -5.58 -24.87
C LYS A 30 -1.15 -5.45 -25.75
N ILE A 31 -1.05 -5.96 -26.98
CA ILE A 31 -2.13 -6.00 -27.97
C ILE A 31 -3.22 -6.98 -27.52
N GLY A 32 -4.47 -6.57 -27.67
CA GLY A 32 -5.68 -7.29 -27.24
C GLY A 32 -6.78 -6.30 -26.85
N SER A 33 -6.98 -5.28 -27.69
CA SER A 33 -7.47 -3.93 -27.33
C SER A 33 -6.35 -3.08 -26.72
N VAL A 34 -6.17 -3.09 -25.40
CA VAL A 34 -4.97 -2.64 -24.67
C VAL A 34 -4.95 -3.36 -23.32
N ILE A 35 -4.00 -4.26 -23.10
CA ILE A 35 -3.84 -4.95 -21.80
C ILE A 35 -2.68 -4.28 -21.05
N ILE A 36 -2.98 -3.66 -19.90
CA ILE A 36 -2.00 -2.97 -19.06
C ILE A 36 -1.71 -3.81 -17.82
N THR A 37 -0.44 -4.05 -17.53
CA THR A 37 0.03 -4.71 -16.32
C THR A 37 0.92 -3.76 -15.53
N LEU A 38 0.45 -3.29 -14.38
CA LEU A 38 1.27 -2.49 -13.45
C LEU A 38 2.27 -3.42 -12.75
N LYS A 39 3.54 -3.01 -12.66
CA LYS A 39 4.56 -3.80 -11.98
C LYS A 39 4.40 -3.73 -10.46
N PRO A 40 4.77 -4.79 -9.72
CA PRO A 40 4.72 -4.78 -8.26
C PRO A 40 5.49 -3.61 -7.65
N GLU A 41 6.70 -3.35 -8.15
CA GLU A 41 7.56 -2.23 -7.75
C GLU A 41 6.86 -0.87 -7.83
N TYR A 42 5.92 -0.70 -8.77
CA TYR A 42 5.15 0.52 -8.90
C TYR A 42 4.00 0.58 -7.89
N LEU A 43 3.28 -0.53 -7.70
CA LEU A 43 2.19 -0.62 -6.73
C LEU A 43 2.68 -0.38 -5.29
N GLU A 44 3.90 -0.80 -4.96
CA GLU A 44 4.53 -0.55 -3.65
C GLU A 44 4.84 0.94 -3.38
N THR A 45 4.89 1.78 -4.42
CA THR A 45 5.10 3.23 -4.26
C THR A 45 3.81 4.01 -4.00
N LEU A 46 2.65 3.39 -4.23
CA LEU A 46 1.36 4.01 -4.01
C LEU A 46 0.97 3.89 -2.53
N ALA A 47 0.31 4.92 -2.01
CA ALA A 47 -0.26 4.86 -0.67
C ALA A 47 -1.39 3.81 -0.62
N ALA A 48 -1.77 3.35 0.57
CA ALA A 48 -3.01 2.60 0.68
C ALA A 48 -4.22 3.52 0.45
N GLY A 49 -5.25 3.00 -0.21
CA GLY A 49 -6.46 3.76 -0.54
C GLY A 49 -6.91 3.63 -2.00
N GLU A 50 -7.89 4.46 -2.38
CA GLU A 50 -8.43 4.52 -3.75
C GLU A 50 -7.50 5.35 -4.65
N HIS A 51 -7.18 4.77 -5.81
CA HIS A 51 -6.39 5.38 -6.87
C HIS A 51 -7.17 5.36 -8.19
N THR A 52 -6.87 6.34 -9.06
CA THR A 52 -7.48 6.44 -10.39
C THR A 52 -6.44 6.25 -11.48
N LEU A 53 -6.54 5.15 -12.22
CA LEU A 53 -5.79 4.90 -13.45
C LEU A 53 -6.49 5.58 -14.62
N THR A 54 -5.77 6.43 -15.34
CA THR A 54 -6.22 7.06 -16.59
C THR A 54 -5.40 6.50 -17.74
N VAL A 55 -6.06 5.99 -18.78
CA VAL A 55 -5.47 5.46 -19.99
C VAL A 55 -5.66 6.50 -21.09
N MET A 56 -4.56 6.94 -21.71
CA MET A 56 -4.57 8.01 -22.69
C MET A 56 -4.48 7.48 -24.12
N PHE A 57 -5.31 8.04 -25.00
CA PHE A 57 -5.34 7.75 -26.43
C PHE A 57 -5.18 9.03 -27.26
N ASP A 58 -4.59 8.95 -28.45
CA ASP A 58 -4.45 10.11 -29.35
C ASP A 58 -5.64 10.28 -30.32
N ASP A 59 -6.50 9.27 -30.47
CA ASP A 59 -7.68 9.29 -31.36
C ASP A 59 -9.02 9.55 -30.67
N GLY A 60 -9.05 9.62 -29.33
CA GLY A 60 -10.29 9.63 -28.56
C GLY A 60 -10.11 10.06 -27.10
N ASP A 61 -11.21 9.96 -26.34
CA ASP A 61 -11.24 10.34 -24.93
C ASP A 61 -10.41 9.40 -24.04
N ASP A 62 -9.81 9.98 -23.00
CA ASP A 62 -9.14 9.24 -21.94
C ASP A 62 -10.12 8.31 -21.19
N VAL A 63 -9.66 7.12 -20.83
CA VAL A 63 -10.46 6.14 -20.07
C VAL A 63 -9.96 6.06 -18.64
N THR A 64 -10.85 6.28 -17.68
CA THR A 64 -10.52 6.22 -16.24
C THR A 64 -11.05 4.95 -15.58
N VAL A 65 -10.22 4.31 -14.77
CA VAL A 65 -10.54 3.14 -13.96
C VAL A 65 -10.07 3.37 -12.53
N LYS A 66 -10.89 3.01 -11.54
CA LYS A 66 -10.51 3.09 -10.13
C LYS A 66 -10.03 1.74 -9.62
N PHE A 67 -9.01 1.75 -8.77
CA PHE A 67 -8.52 0.58 -8.07
C PHE A 67 -8.14 0.97 -6.63
N THR A 68 -8.12 -0.01 -5.74
CA THR A 68 -7.79 0.22 -4.32
C THR A 68 -6.54 -0.58 -3.96
N ILE A 69 -5.58 0.08 -3.32
CA ILE A 69 -4.46 -0.57 -2.65
C ILE A 69 -4.88 -0.81 -1.21
N GLU A 70 -4.99 -2.08 -0.82
CA GLU A 70 -5.26 -2.45 0.57
C GLU A 70 -4.01 -2.27 1.42
N GLU A 71 -4.20 -1.82 2.66
CA GLU A 71 -3.11 -1.85 3.63
C GLU A 71 -2.66 -3.31 3.83
N PRO A 72 -1.35 -3.55 3.95
CA PRO A 72 -0.90 -4.87 4.36
C PRO A 72 -1.57 -5.18 5.68
N LEU A 73 -2.26 -6.32 5.76
CA LEU A 73 -2.73 -6.86 7.03
C LEU A 73 -1.48 -7.05 7.88
N THR A 74 -1.17 -6.08 8.74
CA THR A 74 -0.18 -6.29 9.78
C THR A 74 -0.73 -7.46 10.58
N PRO A 75 -0.05 -8.63 10.65
CA PRO A 75 -0.43 -9.59 11.65
C PRO A 75 -0.39 -8.83 12.98
N ALA A 76 -1.46 -8.93 13.77
CA ALA A 76 -1.39 -8.59 15.17
C ALA A 76 -0.47 -9.61 15.86
N THR A 77 0.83 -9.59 15.56
CA THR A 77 1.83 -9.95 16.56
C THR A 77 1.68 -8.87 17.62
N GLY A 78 1.24 -9.26 18.81
CA GLY A 78 0.82 -8.40 19.91
C GLY A 78 1.89 -7.45 20.44
N ASP A 79 2.33 -6.52 19.59
CA ASP A 79 3.14 -5.34 19.86
C ASP A 79 2.21 -4.11 19.86
N GLU A 80 1.03 -4.23 20.47
CA GLU A 80 0.30 -3.06 20.95
C GLU A 80 0.89 -2.68 22.30
N ASN A 81 2.00 -1.93 22.24
CA ASN A 81 2.46 -0.97 23.26
C ASN A 81 1.86 -1.18 24.68
N ASP A 82 2.28 -2.25 25.33
CA ASP A 82 1.82 -2.61 26.67
C ASP A 82 2.58 -1.80 27.73
N MET A 83 2.42 -0.46 27.63
CA MET A 83 2.92 0.47 28.63
C MET A 83 2.36 0.10 30.01
N GLU A 84 1.13 -0.43 30.08
CA GLU A 84 0.53 -0.94 31.31
C GLU A 84 1.27 -2.17 31.88
N LEU A 85 1.67 -3.15 31.07
CA LEU A 85 2.50 -4.29 31.51
C LEU A 85 3.89 -3.83 31.94
N TRP A 86 4.50 -2.85 31.28
CA TRP A 86 5.76 -2.27 31.72
C TRP A 86 5.61 -1.53 33.07
N PHE A 87 4.51 -0.80 33.26
CA PHE A 87 4.18 -0.19 34.56
C PHE A 87 3.89 -1.26 35.64
N ILE A 88 3.19 -2.34 35.33
CA ILE A 88 2.93 -3.47 36.25
C ILE A 88 4.22 -4.20 36.62
N LEU A 89 5.12 -4.44 35.65
CA LEU A 89 6.42 -5.08 35.87
C LEU A 89 7.34 -4.23 36.75
N MET A 90 7.39 -2.92 36.52
CA MET A 90 8.17 -1.98 37.33
C MET A 90 7.63 -1.84 38.76
N ALA A 91 6.30 -1.86 38.95
CA ALA A 91 5.69 -1.82 40.27
C ALA A 91 5.99 -3.09 41.10
N ALA A 92 5.98 -4.28 40.48
CA ALA A 92 6.27 -5.55 41.17
C ALA A 92 7.71 -5.62 41.74
N ALA A 93 8.69 -5.03 41.04
CA ALA A 93 10.08 -4.96 41.51
C ALA A 93 10.26 -4.02 42.74
N PHE A 94 9.44 -2.98 42.87
CA PHE A 94 9.54 -2.04 43.99
C PHE A 94 8.98 -2.62 45.31
N VAL A 95 7.95 -3.46 45.24
CA VAL A 95 7.32 -4.07 46.43
C VAL A 95 8.27 -5.07 47.11
N THR A 96 9.10 -5.79 46.36
CA THR A 96 10.07 -6.75 46.93
C THR A 96 11.25 -6.07 47.62
N ALA A 97 11.71 -4.91 47.13
CA ALA A 97 12.78 -4.13 47.77
C ALA A 97 12.34 -3.52 49.12
N ALA A 98 11.07 -3.11 49.26
CA ALA A 98 10.53 -2.60 50.52
C ALA A 98 10.39 -3.70 51.59
N MET A 99 10.00 -4.92 51.20
CA MET A 99 9.85 -6.04 52.15
C MET A 99 11.19 -6.60 52.64
N THR A 100 12.26 -6.53 51.84
CA THR A 100 13.61 -6.97 52.26
C THR A 100 14.28 -5.97 53.22
N LYS A 101 13.98 -4.67 53.12
CA LYS A 101 14.44 -3.67 54.11
C LYS A 101 13.73 -3.79 55.46
N LYS A 102 12.43 -4.12 55.48
CA LYS A 102 11.68 -4.28 56.74
C LYS A 102 12.12 -5.51 57.54
N LYS A 103 12.50 -6.60 56.86
CA LYS A 103 12.96 -7.83 57.53
C LYS A 103 14.40 -7.77 58.07
N ARG A 104 15.18 -6.75 57.70
CA ARG A 104 16.52 -6.46 58.28
C ARG A 104 16.47 -5.44 59.43
N ARG A 105 15.27 -4.95 59.79
CA ARG A 105 15.02 -4.10 60.97
C ARG A 105 13.83 -4.67 61.76
N ALA A 106 13.99 -5.89 62.27
CA ALA A 106 13.26 -6.46 63.41
C ALA A 106 14.11 -7.61 63.97
#